data_AF-A0A2K8XF66-F1
#
_entry.id   AF-A0A2K8XF66-F1
#
_cell.length_a   1.000
_cell.length_b   1.000
_cell.length_c   1.000
_cell.angle_alpha   90.00
_cell.angle_beta   90.00
_cell.angle_gamma   90.00
#
_symmetry.space_group_name_H-M   'P 1'
#
loop_
_entity.id
_entity.type
_entity.pdbx_description
1 polymer ?
#
loop_
_entity_poly.entity_id
_entity_poly.type
_entity_poly.pdbx_seq_one_letter_code
_entity_poly.pdbx_strand_id
1 'polypeptide(L)'
;MKHLEVLVVTKYTTTQRILNWQVFTVDTIETAIEKLQQQPYKVVAISHNFNEVDKRKLNQILSILDNTIILVEYNNDKSLSETVKASYWPKNKPGAERNYLDNWFEIKLANSIHSNQ
;
A
#
# COMPACT_ATOMS: atom_id res chain seq x y z
N MET A 1 14.10 13.36 4.27
CA MET A 1 12.97 12.46 4.57
C MET A 1 12.67 11.67 3.30
N LYS A 2 12.82 10.34 3.31
CA LYS A 2 12.61 9.51 2.10
C LYS A 2 11.12 9.48 1.77
N HIS A 3 10.72 10.02 0.63
CA HIS A 3 9.36 9.88 0.12
C HIS A 3 9.11 8.42 -0.27
N LEU A 4 7.91 7.92 -0.01
CA LEU A 4 7.50 6.59 -0.46
C LEU A 4 7.01 6.71 -1.91
N GLU A 5 7.54 5.89 -2.81
CA GLU A 5 7.22 5.94 -4.24
C GLU A 5 6.16 4.88 -4.59
N VAL A 6 5.11 5.32 -5.30
CA VAL A 6 4.06 4.47 -5.89
C VAL A 6 4.05 4.63 -7.39
N LEU A 7 3.96 3.51 -8.09
CA LEU A 7 3.68 3.47 -9.51
C LEU A 7 2.20 3.13 -9.74
N VAL A 8 1.50 3.94 -10.51
CA VAL A 8 0.09 3.76 -10.87
C VAL A 8 -0.02 3.52 -12.37
N VAL A 9 -0.59 2.39 -12.74
CA VAL A 9 -0.85 2.00 -14.12
C VAL A 9 -2.32 2.31 -14.45
N THR A 10 -2.53 3.34 -15.26
CA THR A 10 -3.85 3.87 -15.61
C THR A 10 -3.90 4.39 -17.04
N LYS A 11 -4.94 4.02 -17.79
CA LYS A 11 -5.20 4.60 -19.12
C LYS A 11 -5.76 6.02 -19.07
N TYR A 12 -6.22 6.46 -17.89
CA TYR A 12 -6.80 7.79 -17.69
C TYR A 12 -5.80 8.72 -17.03
N THR A 13 -5.73 9.97 -17.50
CA THR A 13 -4.86 11.02 -16.99
C THR A 13 -5.36 11.54 -15.63
N THR A 14 -5.17 10.76 -14.57
CA THR A 14 -5.61 11.15 -13.24
C THR A 14 -4.42 11.64 -12.41
N THR A 15 -4.45 12.92 -12.03
CA THR A 15 -3.45 13.55 -11.16
C THR A 15 -3.74 13.13 -9.71
N GLN A 16 -3.46 11.87 -9.39
CA GLN A 16 -3.75 11.32 -8.09
C GLN A 16 -2.67 11.72 -7.10
N ARG A 17 -3.01 12.61 -6.17
CA ARG A 17 -2.15 12.98 -5.05
C ARG A 17 -2.42 12.07 -3.86
N ILE A 18 -1.50 11.17 -3.56
CA ILE A 18 -1.51 10.39 -2.32
C ILE A 18 -0.65 11.15 -1.30
N LEU A 19 -1.25 11.55 -0.18
CA LEU A 19 -0.55 12.32 0.87
C LEU A 19 0.69 11.56 1.38
N ASN A 20 1.87 12.19 1.29
CA ASN A 20 3.21 11.66 1.65
C ASN A 20 3.80 10.61 0.71
N TRP A 21 3.24 10.46 -0.50
CA TRP A 21 3.74 9.54 -1.52
C TRP A 21 4.03 10.27 -2.83
N GLN A 22 5.11 9.87 -3.49
CA GLN A 22 5.42 10.30 -4.84
C GLN A 22 4.74 9.34 -5.81
N VAL A 23 3.77 9.87 -6.56
CA VAL A 23 2.93 9.09 -7.46
C VAL A 23 3.46 9.24 -8.89
N PHE A 24 3.81 8.12 -9.51
CA PHE A 24 4.18 8.05 -10.92
C PHE A 24 3.07 7.38 -11.68
N THR A 25 2.52 8.07 -12.69
CA THR A 25 1.47 7.52 -13.55
C THR A 25 2.09 7.01 -14.84
N VAL A 26 1.66 5.83 -15.27
CA VAL A 26 2.00 5.22 -16.55
C VAL A 26 0.74 4.67 -17.21
N ASP A 27 0.68 4.76 -18.52
CA ASP A 27 -0.47 4.41 -19.36
C ASP A 27 -0.45 2.96 -19.86
N THR A 28 0.74 2.37 -19.88
CA THR A 28 1.05 1.06 -20.43
C THR A 28 1.78 0.20 -19.41
N ILE A 29 1.62 -1.12 -19.52
CA ILE A 29 2.22 -2.06 -18.58
C ILE A 29 3.72 -2.22 -18.88
N GLU A 30 4.09 -2.11 -20.15
CA GLU A 30 5.47 -2.16 -20.62
C GLU A 30 6.30 -1.00 -20.05
N THR A 31 5.76 0.23 -20.08
CA THR A 31 6.43 1.39 -19.46
C THR A 31 6.43 1.30 -17.93
N ALA A 32 5.43 0.64 -17.34
CA ALA A 32 5.44 0.33 -15.91
C ALA A 32 6.63 -0.58 -15.55
N ILE A 33 6.85 -1.63 -16.33
CA ILE A 33 7.96 -2.57 -16.15
C ILE A 33 9.31 -1.87 -16.35
N GLU A 34 9.43 -1.04 -17.39
CA GLU A 34 10.66 -0.28 -17.63
C GLU A 34 11.01 0.63 -16.45
N LYS A 35 10.03 1.34 -15.89
CA LYS A 35 10.25 2.18 -14.71
C LYS A 35 10.58 1.36 -13.47
N LEU A 36 9.93 0.20 -13.28
CA LEU A 36 10.22 -0.73 -12.19
C LEU A 36 11.67 -1.23 -12.21
N GLN A 37 12.31 -1.31 -13.38
CA GLN A 37 13.72 -1.66 -13.50
C GLN A 37 14.65 -0.49 -13.14
N GLN A 38 14.22 0.75 -13.37
CA GLN A 38 15.03 1.95 -13.14
C GLN A 38 14.97 2.44 -11.69
N GLN A 39 13.81 2.31 -11.04
CA GLN A 39 13.59 2.77 -9.66
C GLN A 39 12.87 1.73 -8.80
N PRO A 40 13.27 1.58 -7.52
CA PRO A 40 12.61 0.68 -6.59
C PRO A 40 11.30 1.28 -6.07
N TYR A 41 10.17 0.85 -6.63
CA TYR A 41 8.84 1.21 -6.13
C TYR A 41 8.37 0.26 -5.03
N LYS A 42 7.65 0.78 -4.02
CA LYS A 42 7.13 -0.06 -2.92
C LYS A 42 5.74 -0.63 -3.19
N VAL A 43 4.94 0.10 -3.97
CA VAL A 43 3.56 -0.29 -4.30
C VAL A 43 3.33 0.00 -5.77
N VAL A 44 2.73 -0.97 -6.45
CA VAL A 44 2.28 -0.84 -7.84
C VAL A 44 0.76 -0.97 -7.82
N ALA A 45 0.07 0.07 -8.24
CA ALA A 45 -1.37 0.07 -8.35
C ALA A 45 -1.78 -0.07 -9.82
N ILE A 46 -2.66 -1.01 -10.15
CA ILE A 46 -3.19 -1.22 -11.49
C ILE A 46 -4.68 -0.95 -11.53
N SER A 47 -5.12 -0.21 -12.56
CA SER A 47 -6.55 0.02 -12.79
C SER A 47 -7.25 -1.29 -13.16
N HIS A 48 -8.45 -1.49 -12.63
CA HIS A 48 -9.31 -2.64 -12.95
C HIS A 48 -9.59 -2.77 -14.46
N ASN A 49 -9.53 -1.67 -15.22
CA ASN A 49 -9.84 -1.61 -16.64
C ASN A 49 -8.79 -2.29 -17.56
N PHE A 50 -7.70 -2.82 -16.99
CA PHE A 50 -6.72 -3.61 -17.74
C PHE A 50 -7.16 -5.07 -17.89
N ASN A 51 -6.71 -5.72 -18.96
CA ASN A 51 -7.01 -7.13 -19.21
C ASN A 51 -6.30 -8.03 -18.18
N GLU A 52 -6.96 -9.11 -17.79
CA GLU A 52 -6.44 -10.11 -16.84
C GLU A 52 -5.10 -10.70 -17.29
N VAL A 53 -4.93 -10.90 -18.60
CA VAL A 53 -3.67 -11.39 -19.17
C VAL A 53 -2.50 -10.48 -18.82
N ASP A 54 -2.70 -9.16 -18.91
CA ASP A 54 -1.62 -8.21 -18.67
C ASP A 54 -1.38 -7.97 -17.19
N LYS A 55 -2.43 -8.05 -16.35
CA LYS A 55 -2.27 -8.10 -14.89
C LYS A 55 -1.42 -9.29 -14.44
N ARG A 56 -1.65 -10.47 -15.03
CA ARG A 56 -0.86 -11.69 -14.73
C ARG A 56 0.60 -11.54 -15.14
N LYS A 57 0.88 -10.98 -16.31
CA LYS A 57 2.25 -10.67 -16.75
C LYS A 57 2.94 -9.73 -15.77
N LEU A 58 2.28 -8.64 -15.37
CA LEU A 58 2.82 -7.69 -14.40
C LEU A 58 3.11 -8.39 -13.06
N ASN A 59 2.18 -9.21 -12.56
CA ASN A 59 2.38 -9.93 -11.30
C ASN A 59 3.55 -10.92 -11.35
N GLN A 60 3.71 -11.64 -12.47
CA GLN A 60 4.86 -12.53 -12.68
C GLN A 60 6.17 -11.75 -12.70
N ILE A 61 6.22 -10.63 -13.41
CA ILE A 61 7.41 -9.79 -13.52
C ILE A 61 7.78 -9.18 -12.16
N LEU A 62 6.79 -8.70 -11.40
CA LEU A 62 7.00 -8.21 -10.04
C LEU A 62 7.56 -9.29 -9.12
N SER A 63 7.04 -10.51 -9.21
CA SER A 63 7.53 -11.65 -8.44
C SER A 63 9.00 -12.00 -8.75
N ILE A 64 9.47 -11.71 -9.96
CA ILE A 64 10.85 -11.95 -10.40
C ILE A 64 11.76 -10.79 -9.98
N LEU A 65 11.30 -9.54 -10.10
CA LEU A 65 12.09 -8.34 -9.81
C LEU A 65 12.32 -8.16 -8.32
N ASP A 66 11.25 -8.15 -7.53
CA ASP A 66 11.32 -7.91 -6.11
C ASP A 66 10.02 -8.39 -5.43
N ASN A 67 10.15 -9.44 -4.62
CA ASN A 67 9.04 -10.06 -3.90
C ASN A 67 8.46 -9.18 -2.77
N THR A 68 9.08 -8.02 -2.50
CA THR A 68 8.58 -7.06 -1.50
C THR A 68 7.60 -6.05 -2.08
N ILE A 69 7.47 -5.97 -3.41
CA ILE A 69 6.57 -5.04 -4.09
C ILE A 69 5.12 -5.50 -3.91
N ILE A 70 4.27 -4.57 -3.49
CA ILE A 70 2.86 -4.85 -3.29
C ILE A 70 2.09 -4.45 -4.55
N LEU A 71 1.55 -5.44 -5.27
CA LEU A 71 0.61 -5.21 -6.37
C LEU A 71 -0.81 -5.01 -5.81
N VAL A 72 -1.48 -3.95 -6.24
CA VAL A 72 -2.80 -3.57 -5.78
C VAL A 72 -3.68 -3.25 -6.96
N GLU A 73 -4.89 -3.77 -6.97
CA GLU A 73 -5.89 -3.39 -7.96
C GLU A 73 -6.81 -2.31 -7.40
N TYR A 74 -7.17 -1.32 -8.21
CA TYR A 74 -8.12 -0.29 -7.82
C TYR A 74 -9.19 -0.07 -8.90
N ASN A 75 -10.42 0.15 -8.45
CA ASN A 75 -11.59 0.33 -9.32
C ASN A 75 -11.88 1.81 -9.60
N ASN A 76 -11.51 2.73 -8.69
CA ASN A 76 -11.83 4.14 -8.80
C ASN A 76 -10.69 5.03 -8.26
N ASP A 77 -10.51 6.22 -8.80
CA ASP A 77 -9.46 7.16 -8.38
C ASP A 77 -9.58 7.54 -6.90
N LYS A 78 -10.82 7.66 -6.39
CA LYS A 78 -11.07 7.92 -4.97
C LYS A 78 -10.59 6.78 -4.08
N SER A 79 -10.76 5.53 -4.53
CA SER A 79 -10.35 4.36 -3.75
C SER A 79 -8.84 4.15 -3.77
N LEU A 80 -8.12 4.58 -4.82
CA LEU A 80 -6.69 4.33 -4.95
C LEU A 80 -5.88 4.70 -3.70
N SER A 81 -6.08 5.91 -3.17
CA SER A 81 -5.30 6.40 -2.04
C SER A 81 -5.54 5.58 -0.77
N GLU A 82 -6.76 5.09 -0.58
CA GLU A 82 -7.14 4.20 0.52
C GLU A 82 -6.60 2.79 0.28
N THR A 83 -6.72 2.25 -0.94
CA THR A 83 -6.25 0.92 -1.29
C THR A 83 -4.73 0.81 -1.17
N VAL A 84 -3.98 1.82 -1.61
CA VAL A 84 -2.51 1.89 -1.45
C VAL A 84 -2.11 1.96 0.02
N LYS A 85 -2.79 2.77 0.84
CA LYS A 85 -2.51 2.86 2.28
C LYS A 85 -2.87 1.57 3.00
N ALA A 86 -4.02 0.98 2.69
CA ALA A 86 -4.52 -0.25 3.31
C ALA A 86 -3.65 -1.46 2.99
N SER A 87 -3.04 -1.49 1.82
CA SER A 87 -2.13 -2.57 1.41
C SER A 87 -0.71 -2.38 1.92
N TYR A 88 -0.23 -1.13 2.00
CA TYR A 88 1.12 -0.82 2.47
C TYR A 88 1.27 -0.90 4.00
N TRP A 89 0.35 -0.30 4.75
CA TRP A 89 0.52 -0.13 6.20
C TRP A 89 0.54 -1.41 7.03
N PRO A 90 -0.24 -2.47 6.72
CA PRO A 90 -0.19 -3.71 7.50
C PRO A 90 1.17 -4.40 7.41
N LYS A 91 1.85 -4.31 6.26
CA LYS A 91 3.15 -4.97 6.02
C LYS A 91 4.34 -4.14 6.51
N ASN A 92 4.17 -2.83 6.70
CA ASN A 92 5.27 -1.91 6.99
C ASN A 92 5.09 -1.09 8.28
N LYS A 93 4.09 -1.36 9.12
CA LYS A 93 4.02 -0.79 10.48
C LYS A 93 4.87 -1.61 11.45
N PRO A 94 5.92 -1.03 12.07
CA PRO A 94 6.46 -1.56 13.31
C PRO A 94 5.42 -1.29 14.40
N GLY A 95 4.88 -2.34 15.03
CA GLY A 95 4.07 -2.22 16.24
C GLY A 95 2.56 -2.42 16.10
N ALA A 96 2.09 -3.29 15.19
CA ALA A 96 0.74 -3.84 15.31
C ALA A 96 0.62 -4.88 16.45
N GLU A 97 1.74 -5.38 16.97
CA GLU A 97 1.83 -5.98 18.31
C GLU A 97 2.11 -4.86 19.34
N ARG A 98 1.16 -3.94 19.52
CA ARG A 98 1.14 -3.19 20.79
C ARG A 98 0.48 -4.12 21.79
N ASN A 99 1.23 -4.52 22.81
CA ASN A 99 0.76 -5.27 23.97
C ASN A 99 -0.35 -4.49 24.70
N TYR A 100 -1.57 -4.46 24.15
CA TYR A 100 -2.75 -3.93 24.84
C TYR A 100 -3.10 -4.76 26.08
N LEU A 101 -2.48 -5.93 26.25
CA LEU A 101 -2.61 -6.79 27.43
C LEU A 101 -2.01 -6.16 28.69
N ASP A 102 -0.92 -5.38 28.57
CA ASP A 102 -0.26 -4.80 29.75
C ASP A 102 -1.12 -3.68 30.37
N ASN A 103 -1.68 -2.80 29.53
CA ASN A 103 -2.53 -1.71 30.02
C ASN A 103 -3.88 -2.19 30.56
N TRP A 104 -4.41 -3.31 30.06
CA TRP A 104 -5.68 -3.86 30.56
C TRP A 104 -5.58 -4.24 32.04
N PHE A 105 -4.45 -4.83 32.46
CA PHE A 105 -4.28 -5.26 33.85
C PHE A 105 -4.20 -4.06 34.80
N GLU A 106 -3.45 -3.02 34.43
CA GLU A 106 -3.36 -1.78 35.21
C GLU A 106 -4.70 -1.05 35.30
N ILE A 107 -5.45 -0.95 34.19
CA ILE A 107 -6.77 -0.31 34.17
C ILE A 107 -7.77 -1.09 35.04
N LYS A 108 -7.75 -2.42 34.99
CA LYS A 108 -8.64 -3.25 35.81
C LYS A 108 -8.31 -3.14 37.30
N LEU A 109 -7.02 -3.08 37.65
CA LEU A 109 -6.57 -2.89 39.03
C LEU A 109 -6.97 -1.50 39.55
N ALA A 110 -6.73 -0.44 38.77
CA ALA A 110 -7.10 0.93 39.14
C ALA A 110 -8.62 1.08 39.35
N ASN A 111 -9.43 0.47 38.49
CA ASN A 111 -10.89 0.46 38.61
C ASN A 111 -11.37 -0.33 39.84
N SER A 112 -10.71 -1.45 40.18
CA SER A 112 -11.04 -2.21 41.40
C SER A 112 -10.70 -1.46 42.69
N ILE A 113 -9.66 -0.62 42.68
CA ILE A 113 -9.24 0.16 43.85
C ILE A 113 -10.18 1.35 44.07
N HIS A 114 -10.65 2.00 43.00
CA HIS A 114 -11.61 3.12 43.09
C HIS A 114 -13.02 2.70 43.51
N SER A 115 -13.41 1.43 43.31
CA SER A 115 -14.74 0.94 43.68
C SER A 115 -14.87 0.50 45.15
N ASN A 116 -13.77 0.53 45.92
CA ASN A 116 -13.71 0.13 47.33
C ASN A 116 -13.55 1.33 48.29
N GLN A 117 -13.87 2.55 47.83
CA GLN A 117 -14.11 3.74 48.68
C GLN A 117 -15.61 4.05 48.69
#